data_AF-A0A7C0U393-F1
#
_entry.id   AF-A0A7C0U393-F1
#
_cell.length_a   1.000
_cell.length_b   1.000
_cell.length_c   1.000
_cell.angle_alpha   90.00
_cell.angle_beta   90.00
_cell.angle_gamma   90.00
#
_symmetry.space_group_name_H-M   'P 1'
#
loop_
_entity.id
_entity.type
_entity.pdbx_description
1 polymer ?
#
loop_
_entity_poly.entity_id
_entity_poly.type
_entity_poly.pdbx_seq_one_letter_code
_entity_poly.pdbx_strand_id
1 'polypeptide(L)'
;MPFRLIEPKIYKFKKHKIKIAGIVKKEGIPTANVLVRLYKRQNGQLISETKTDNNGNFEFIICDNQNNYYFVVAHWQDNSYNALIYDWITGIDI
;
A
#
# COMPACT_ATOMS: atom_id res chain seq x y z
N MET A 1 15.61 12.12 6.31
CA MET A 1 15.50 10.72 6.79
C MET A 1 14.93 9.86 5.67
N PRO A 2 15.60 8.78 5.20
CA PRO A 2 15.04 7.95 4.14
C PRO A 2 14.03 6.97 4.73
N PHE A 3 12.75 7.23 4.49
CA PHE A 3 11.69 6.27 4.73
C PHE A 3 11.74 5.18 3.65
N ARG A 4 11.32 3.96 3.98
CA ARG A 4 11.26 2.88 2.99
C ARG A 4 10.00 2.04 3.17
N LEU A 5 9.23 1.93 2.09
CA LEU A 5 8.20 0.90 1.98
C LEU A 5 8.90 -0.40 1.58
N ILE A 6 8.65 -1.49 2.31
CA ILE A 6 9.07 -2.80 1.81
C ILE A 6 8.02 -3.22 0.79
N GLU A 7 8.46 -3.30 -0.47
CA GLU A 7 7.83 -3.89 -1.65
C GLU A 7 6.43 -4.48 -1.37
N PRO A 8 5.37 -3.66 -1.47
CA PRO A 8 4.02 -4.17 -1.34
C PRO A 8 3.78 -5.22 -2.43
N LYS A 9 3.20 -6.34 -2.02
CA LYS A 9 2.89 -7.46 -2.91
C LYS A 9 1.40 -7.47 -3.19
N ILE A 10 1.06 -7.68 -4.46
CA ILE A 10 -0.30 -8.03 -4.87
C ILE A 10 -0.43 -9.56 -4.86
N TYR A 11 -1.49 -10.05 -4.24
CA TYR A 11 -1.88 -11.45 -4.24
C TYR A 11 -3.28 -11.57 -4.82
N LYS A 12 -3.47 -12.40 -5.86
CA LYS A 12 -4.80 -12.67 -6.44
C LYS A 12 -5.34 -13.99 -5.92
N PHE A 13 -6.57 -14.00 -5.39
CA PHE A 13 -7.14 -15.18 -4.71
C PHE A 13 -8.26 -15.88 -5.51
N LYS A 14 -9.11 -15.09 -6.19
CA LYS A 14 -10.26 -15.55 -6.99
C LYS A 14 -10.48 -14.55 -8.13
N LYS A 15 -11.28 -14.91 -9.14
CA LYS A 15 -11.49 -14.18 -10.42
C LYS A 15 -11.67 -12.65 -10.34
N HIS A 16 -11.92 -12.09 -9.15
CA HIS A 16 -12.09 -10.66 -8.91
C HIS A 16 -11.50 -10.14 -7.59
N LYS A 17 -10.83 -10.98 -6.75
CA LYS A 17 -10.33 -10.54 -5.43
C LYS A 17 -8.81 -10.39 -5.44
N ILE A 18 -8.36 -9.19 -5.11
CA ILE A 18 -6.97 -8.80 -5.04
C ILE A 18 -6.66 -8.36 -3.60
N LYS A 19 -5.57 -8.86 -3.04
CA LYS A 19 -5.01 -8.40 -1.77
C LYS A 19 -3.74 -7.62 -2.05
N ILE A 20 -3.59 -6.48 -1.40
CA ILE A 20 -2.39 -5.64 -1.47
C ILE A 20 -1.88 -5.47 -0.06
N ALA A 21 -0.68 -5.96 0.23
CA ALA A 21 -0.13 -5.92 1.57
C ALA A 21 1.36 -5.58 1.54
N GLY A 22 1.83 -4.95 2.60
CA GLY A 22 3.23 -4.55 2.73
C GLY A 22 3.57 -4.11 4.16
N ILE A 23 4.83 -3.70 4.34
CA ILE A 23 5.36 -3.22 5.62
C ILE A 23 5.93 -1.83 5.44
N VAL A 24 5.50 -0.88 6.28
CA VAL A 24 6.09 0.45 6.35
C VAL A 24 7.21 0.46 7.38
N LYS A 25 8.39 0.94 6.98
CA LYS A 25 9.54 1.12 7.86
C LYS A 25 10.05 2.56 7.84
N LYS A 26 10.32 3.09 9.03
CA LYS A 26 11.09 4.32 9.23
C LYS A 26 12.51 3.92 9.64
N GLU A 27 13.51 4.28 8.83
CA GLU A 27 14.92 3.99 9.13
C GLU A 27 15.18 2.49 9.41
N GLY A 28 14.45 1.61 8.71
CA GLY A 28 14.55 0.15 8.87
C GLY A 28 13.69 -0.45 9.99
N ILE A 29 13.03 0.38 10.80
CA ILE A 29 12.18 -0.04 11.92
C ILE A 29 10.70 -0.05 11.48
N PRO A 30 9.97 -1.17 11.63
CA PRO A 30 8.53 -1.20 11.36
C PRO A 30 7.78 -0.16 12.19
N THR A 31 6.86 0.56 11.56
CA THR A 31 6.22 1.73 12.20
C THR A 31 4.71 1.62 12.18
N ALA A 32 4.10 1.68 13.36
CA ALA A 32 2.65 1.63 13.56
C ALA A 32 1.95 2.96 13.27
N ASN A 33 0.63 2.91 13.08
CA ASN A 33 -0.25 4.08 12.96
C ASN A 33 0.11 5.01 11.77
N VAL A 34 0.83 4.50 10.76
CA VAL A 34 1.11 5.22 9.51
C VAL A 34 -0.13 5.15 8.63
N LEU A 35 -0.61 6.30 8.14
CA LEU A 35 -1.73 6.31 7.20
C LEU A 35 -1.25 5.80 5.83
N VAL A 36 -1.90 4.78 5.30
CA VAL A 36 -1.60 4.18 4.01
C VAL A 36 -2.83 4.29 3.11
N ARG A 37 -2.66 4.82 1.91
CA ARG A 37 -3.72 5.03 0.93
C ARG A 37 -3.46 4.26 -0.34
N LEU A 38 -4.51 3.65 -0.88
CA LEU A 38 -4.49 2.89 -2.11
C LEU A 38 -5.22 3.65 -3.21
N TYR A 39 -4.58 3.79 -4.36
CA TYR A 39 -5.13 4.53 -5.50
C TYR A 39 -5.15 3.69 -6.76
N LYS A 40 -6.13 3.94 -7.63
CA LYS A 40 -6.08 3.50 -9.04
C LYS A 40 -5.06 4.34 -9.77
N ARG A 41 -4.13 3.68 -10.46
CA ARG A 41 -3.09 4.37 -11.24
C ARG A 41 -3.65 5.17 -12.41
N GLN A 42 -4.69 4.65 -13.07
CA GLN A 42 -5.21 5.23 -14.31
C GLN A 42 -5.74 6.66 -14.15
N ASN A 43 -6.36 6.97 -13.02
CA ASN A 43 -7.03 8.25 -12.79
C ASN A 43 -6.71 8.87 -11.42
N GLY A 44 -5.85 8.25 -10.61
CA GLY A 44 -5.54 8.72 -9.27
C GLY A 44 -6.72 8.59 -8.28
N GLN A 45 -7.76 7.83 -8.60
CA GLN A 45 -8.91 7.65 -7.72
C GLN A 45 -8.49 6.94 -6.43
N LEU A 46 -8.79 7.54 -5.28
CA LEU A 46 -8.65 6.89 -3.97
C LEU A 46 -9.63 5.71 -3.89
N ILE A 47 -9.11 4.53 -3.59
CA ILE A 47 -9.89 3.30 -3.46
C ILE A 47 -10.20 3.02 -2.00
N SER A 48 -9.18 3.12 -1.16
CA SER A 48 -9.26 2.77 0.25
C SER A 48 -8.08 3.36 1.02
N GLU A 49 -8.23 3.46 2.34
CA GLU A 49 -7.16 3.86 3.25
C GLU A 49 -7.20 3.01 4.52
N THR A 50 -6.03 2.82 5.13
CA THR A 50 -5.86 2.08 6.37
C THR A 50 -4.69 2.64 7.17
N LYS A 51 -4.51 2.16 8.38
CA LYS A 51 -3.33 2.47 9.19
C LYS A 51 -2.51 1.21 9.44
N THR A 52 -1.19 1.36 9.50
CA THR A 52 -0.33 0.24 9.85
C THR A 52 -0.56 -0.25 11.28
N ASP A 53 -0.47 -1.57 11.47
CA ASP A 53 -0.56 -2.21 12.78
C ASP A 53 0.72 -1.99 13.63
N ASN A 54 0.76 -2.57 14.83
CA ASN A 54 1.91 -2.48 15.75
C ASN A 54 3.22 -3.04 15.16
N ASN A 55 3.14 -3.85 14.10
CA ASN A 55 4.27 -4.44 13.39
C ASN A 55 4.56 -3.72 12.07
N GLY A 56 3.94 -2.58 11.80
CA GLY A 56 4.11 -1.81 10.58
C GLY A 56 3.43 -2.40 9.34
N ASN A 57 2.62 -3.45 9.47
CA ASN A 57 1.95 -4.08 8.35
C ASN A 57 0.69 -3.30 7.95
N PHE A 58 0.38 -3.31 6.66
CA PHE A 58 -0.92 -2.91 6.14
C PHE A 58 -1.47 -3.94 5.15
N GLU A 59 -2.79 -3.97 5.01
CA GLU A 59 -3.48 -4.85 4.09
C GLU A 59 -4.72 -4.17 3.49
N PHE A 60 -4.93 -4.36 2.19
CA PHE A 60 -6.14 -4.03 1.47
C PHE A 60 -6.68 -5.28 0.80
N ILE A 61 -7.99 -5.49 0.87
CA ILE A 61 -8.71 -6.49 0.08
C ILE A 61 -9.68 -5.72 -0.81
N ILE A 62 -9.49 -5.80 -2.12
CA ILE A 62 -10.32 -5.12 -3.11
C ILE A 62 -10.95 -6.14 -4.06
N CYS A 63 -12.12 -5.77 -4.59
CA CYS A 63 -12.73 -6.46 -5.71
C CYS A 63 -12.44 -5.66 -6.98
N ASP A 64 -11.64 -6.21 -7.89
CA ASP A 64 -11.36 -5.60 -9.18
C ASP A 64 -11.44 -6.65 -10.29
N ASN A 65 -12.13 -6.26 -11.35
CA ASN A 65 -12.48 -7.09 -12.48
C ASN A 65 -11.81 -6.60 -13.77
N GLN A 66 -11.12 -5.46 -13.72
CA GLN A 66 -10.64 -4.76 -14.90
C GLN A 66 -9.10 -4.76 -15.02
N ASN A 67 -8.42 -5.63 -14.27
CA ASN A 67 -6.94 -5.74 -14.27
C ASN A 67 -6.27 -4.36 -14.11
N ASN A 68 -6.80 -3.54 -13.21
CA ASN A 68 -6.29 -2.19 -13.00
C ASN A 68 -4.92 -2.23 -12.33
N TYR A 69 -4.12 -1.20 -12.60
CA TYR A 69 -2.88 -0.94 -11.87
C TYR A 69 -3.15 -0.07 -10.65
N TYR A 70 -2.34 -0.28 -9.60
CA TYR A 70 -2.48 0.38 -8.31
C TYR A 70 -1.16 0.95 -7.84
N PHE A 71 -1.23 2.02 -7.06
CA PHE A 71 -0.11 2.51 -6.28
C PHE A 71 -0.55 2.78 -4.85
N VAL A 72 0.41 2.69 -3.93
CA VAL A 72 0.18 2.92 -2.51
C VAL A 72 0.99 4.13 -2.05
N VAL A 73 0.38 4.96 -1.21
CA VAL A 73 1.01 6.13 -0.59
C VAL A 73 0.96 6.01 0.92
N ALA A 74 2.11 6.10 1.58
CA ALA A 74 2.19 6.17 3.04
C ALA A 74 2.42 7.62 3.49
N HIS A 75 1.55 8.14 4.36
CA HIS A 75 1.59 9.47 4.95
C HIS A 75 1.94 9.39 6.45
N TRP A 76 2.90 10.22 6.89
CA TRP A 76 3.23 10.36 8.31
C TRP A 76 2.40 11.49 8.97
N GLN A 77 1.97 11.26 10.22
CA GLN A 77 1.07 12.16 10.95
C GLN A 77 1.71 13.52 11.30
N ASP A 78 3.03 13.56 11.51
CA ASP A 78 3.71 14.75 12.05
C ASP A 78 4.41 15.61 10.99
N ASN A 79 4.35 15.26 9.70
CA ASN A 79 5.05 16.04 8.69
C ASN A 79 4.35 16.01 7.33
N SER A 80 3.72 17.12 6.97
CA SER A 80 2.81 17.30 5.82
C SER A 80 3.47 17.09 4.45
N TYR A 81 4.79 16.84 4.39
CA TYR A 81 5.58 16.82 3.15
C TYR A 81 6.31 15.49 2.87
N ASN A 82 6.13 14.45 3.71
CA ASN A 82 6.77 13.15 3.47
C ASN A 82 5.73 12.11 3.05
N ALA A 83 5.68 11.83 1.75
CA ALA A 83 4.92 10.73 1.19
C ALA A 83 5.88 9.74 0.51
N LEU A 84 5.74 8.46 0.83
CA LEU A 84 6.36 7.39 0.04
C LEU A 84 5.34 6.88 -0.96
N ILE A 85 5.68 6.96 -2.24
CA ILE A 85 4.86 6.44 -3.33
C ILE A 85 5.51 5.16 -3.86
N TYR A 86 4.74 4.09 -3.92
CA TYR A 86 5.17 2.85 -4.55
C TYR A 86 4.23 2.50 -5.70
N ASP A 87 4.75 2.64 -6.92
CA ASP A 87 4.01 2.53 -8.18
C ASP A 87 4.19 1.15 -8.87
N TRP A 88 5.26 0.43 -8.55
CA TRP A 88 5.56 -0.87 -9.17
C TRP A 88 5.09 -2.06 -8.33
N ILE A 89 3.79 -2.09 -8.02
CA ILE A 89 3.21 -3.23 -7.30
C ILE A 89 3.12 -4.43 -8.24
N THR A 90 3.98 -5.43 -8.05
CA THR A 90 3.98 -6.66 -8.84
C THR A 90 3.00 -7.68 -8.24
N GLY A 91 2.17 -8.27 -9.10
CA GLY A 91 1.26 -9.34 -8.72
C GLY A 91 1.96 -10.69 -8.72
N ILE A 92 1.75 -11.48 -7.68
CA ILE A 92 2.01 -12.91 -7.66
C ILE A 92 0.64 -13.59 -7.76
N ASP A 93 0.41 -14.31 -8.86
CA ASP A 93 -0.71 -15.24 -8.94
C ASP A 93 -0.32 -16.46 -8.07
N ILE A 94 -1.13 -16.78 -7.04
CA ILE A 94 -0.93 -17.95 -6.15
C ILE A 94 -1.86 -19.09 -6.57
#